data_AF-A0A258BZZ8-F1
#
_entry.id   AF-A0A258BZZ8-F1
#
_cell.length_a   1.000
_cell.length_b   1.000
_cell.length_c   1.000
_cell.angle_alpha   90.00
_cell.angle_beta   90.00
_cell.angle_gamma   90.00
#
_symmetry.space_group_name_H-M   'P 1'
#
loop_
_entity.id
_entity.type
_entity.pdbx_description
1 polymer ?
#
loop_
_entity_poly.entity_id
_entity_poly.type
_entity_poly.pdbx_seq_one_letter_code
_entity_poly.pdbx_strand_id
1 'polypeptide(L)'
;MRAGDPDQAADAGEELPRQWRDVSPDALAARADRAKALLAEIEAAETARTLDQAILARLLTDEIRDVASDSARIPFTGDWGFQAEPVFAAMRLRVRTVAEAEAWIARLNDVPRYFAQNRANMTRGIETGWTAHADPLNTARAQIDALGKALDQYRLDVGRYPSSDEGLAALNERPASDSKWSGPYLKKGVPLDPWGLAYVYRSPGEQGEYDLLSYGKDRQPGGTGEAEDLVSW
;
A
#
# COMPACT_ATOMS: atom_id res chain seq x y z
N MET A 1 20.79 7.00 22.29
CA MET A 1 20.57 6.55 20.90
C MET A 1 19.76 5.26 20.95
N ARG A 2 18.60 5.25 20.29
CA ARG A 2 17.64 4.14 20.04
C ARG A 2 17.58 2.97 21.04
N ALA A 3 17.01 3.22 22.21
CA ALA A 3 16.61 2.16 23.15
C ALA A 3 15.55 1.23 22.53
N GLY A 4 15.92 -0.04 22.31
CA GLY A 4 15.05 -1.11 21.80
C GLY A 4 15.39 -1.64 20.40
N ASP A 5 16.51 -1.22 19.81
CA ASP A 5 17.08 -1.89 18.62
C ASP A 5 18.09 -2.96 19.08
N PRO A 6 17.81 -4.26 18.87
CA PRO A 6 18.71 -5.34 19.28
C PRO A 6 20.14 -5.17 18.74
N ASP A 7 20.29 -4.58 17.55
CA ASP A 7 21.61 -4.34 16.94
C ASP A 7 22.41 -3.24 17.66
N GLN A 8 21.73 -2.21 18.17
CA GLN A 8 22.44 -1.16 18.92
C GLN A 8 22.76 -1.58 20.35
N ALA A 9 21.91 -2.38 20.99
CA ALA A 9 22.21 -3.00 22.28
C ALA A 9 23.46 -3.89 22.19
N ALA A 10 23.65 -4.54 21.04
CA ALA A 10 24.85 -5.30 20.70
C ALA A 10 26.08 -4.40 20.47
N ASP A 11 25.93 -3.32 19.70
CA ASP A 11 27.02 -2.38 19.41
C ASP A 11 27.47 -1.59 20.66
N ALA A 12 26.58 -1.36 21.62
CA ALA A 12 26.90 -0.77 22.93
C ALA A 12 27.59 -1.73 23.90
N GLY A 13 27.68 -3.04 23.56
CA GLY A 13 28.27 -4.07 24.39
C GLY A 13 27.42 -4.47 25.60
N GLU A 14 26.13 -4.07 25.62
CA GLU A 14 25.23 -4.27 26.75
C GLU A 14 24.56 -5.66 26.70
N GLU A 15 24.13 -6.12 25.52
CA GLU A 15 23.49 -7.43 25.33
C GLU A 15 23.75 -8.04 23.95
N LEU A 16 23.81 -9.37 23.86
CA LEU A 16 23.91 -10.06 22.57
C LEU A 16 22.55 -10.10 21.87
N PRO A 17 22.45 -9.75 20.57
CA PRO A 17 21.18 -9.62 19.88
C PRO A 17 20.57 -11.01 19.61
N ARG A 18 19.50 -11.34 20.33
CA ARG A 18 18.81 -12.64 20.23
C ARG A 18 17.57 -12.63 19.34
N GLN A 19 17.12 -11.45 18.93
CA GLN A 19 15.92 -11.25 18.12
C GLN A 19 16.17 -10.14 17.11
N TRP A 20 15.43 -10.17 16.01
CA TRP A 20 15.32 -9.02 15.12
C TRP A 20 14.46 -7.95 15.76
N ARG A 21 14.57 -6.73 15.25
CA ARG A 21 13.71 -5.63 15.65
C ARG A 21 12.23 -6.00 15.60
N ASP A 22 11.49 -5.61 16.63
CA ASP A 22 10.02 -5.65 16.60
C ASP A 22 9.51 -4.47 15.77
N VAL A 23 8.85 -4.77 14.65
CA VAL A 23 8.29 -3.80 13.72
C VAL A 23 6.76 -3.83 13.72
N SER A 24 6.15 -4.39 14.77
CA SER A 24 4.70 -4.28 14.99
C SER A 24 4.29 -2.82 15.25
N PRO A 25 3.03 -2.44 14.95
CA PRO A 25 2.52 -1.09 15.22
C PRO A 25 2.76 -0.63 16.66
N ASP A 26 2.48 -1.50 17.62
CA ASP A 26 2.60 -1.19 19.05
C ASP A 26 4.06 -0.95 19.45
N ALA A 27 4.98 -1.80 18.96
CA ALA A 27 6.41 -1.63 19.23
C ALA A 27 6.96 -0.33 18.60
N LEU A 28 6.51 0.00 17.38
CA LEU A 28 6.88 1.23 16.70
C LEU A 28 6.32 2.47 17.42
N ALA A 29 5.07 2.42 17.89
CA ALA A 29 4.46 3.49 18.68
C ALA A 29 5.21 3.71 20.01
N ALA A 30 5.46 2.63 20.76
CA ALA A 30 6.22 2.70 22.00
C ALA A 30 7.64 3.26 21.77
N ARG A 31 8.25 2.95 20.64
CA ARG A 31 9.54 3.51 20.25
C ARG A 31 9.43 5.02 19.98
N ALA A 32 8.44 5.46 19.22
CA ALA A 32 8.22 6.88 18.96
C ALA A 32 8.01 7.67 20.26
N ASP A 33 7.30 7.10 21.24
CA ASP A 33 7.09 7.75 22.53
C ASP A 33 8.38 7.86 23.35
N ARG A 34 9.23 6.83 23.34
CA ARG A 34 10.58 6.93 23.92
C ARG A 34 11.43 7.98 23.20
N ALA A 35 11.34 8.06 21.88
CA ALA A 35 12.08 9.06 21.10
C ALA A 35 11.60 10.49 21.41
N LYS A 36 10.30 10.71 21.60
CA LYS A 36 9.74 12.00 22.05
C LYS A 36 10.25 12.39 23.43
N ALA A 37 10.23 11.46 24.39
CA ALA A 37 10.71 11.72 25.74
C ALA A 37 12.21 12.10 25.73
N LEU A 38 13.02 11.33 25.01
CA LEU A 38 14.45 11.62 24.88
C LEU A 38 14.72 12.93 24.13
N LEU A 39 13.92 13.26 23.11
CA LEU A 39 14.05 14.52 22.39
C LEU A 39 13.84 15.70 23.34
N ALA A 40 12.80 15.66 24.17
CA ALA A 40 12.53 16.71 25.16
C ALA A 40 13.68 16.86 26.17
N GLU A 41 14.28 15.76 26.63
CA GLU A 41 15.46 15.80 27.50
C GLU A 41 16.67 16.42 26.80
N ILE A 42 16.93 16.04 25.55
CA ILE A 42 18.06 16.56 24.77
C ILE A 42 17.88 18.04 24.49
N GLU A 43 16.68 18.50 24.14
CA GLU A 43 16.41 19.92 23.87
C GLU A 43 16.51 20.79 25.14
N ALA A 44 16.18 20.23 26.30
CA ALA A 44 16.29 20.91 27.59
C ALA A 44 17.72 20.91 28.17
N ALA A 45 18.62 20.07 27.66
CA ALA A 45 19.97 19.92 28.21
C ALA A 45 20.87 21.12 27.87
N GLU A 46 21.47 21.73 28.89
CA GLU A 46 22.55 22.71 28.69
C GLU A 46 23.85 21.98 28.38
N THR A 47 24.41 22.20 27.19
CA THR A 47 25.65 21.53 26.76
C THR A 47 26.51 22.41 25.87
N ALA A 48 27.83 22.28 26.01
CA ALA A 48 28.80 22.88 25.10
C ALA A 48 28.88 22.14 23.74
N ARG A 49 28.31 20.93 23.64
CA ARG A 49 28.28 20.11 22.42
C ARG A 49 27.04 20.37 21.57
N THR A 50 26.84 21.62 21.16
CA THR A 50 25.63 22.06 20.46
C THR A 50 25.42 21.36 19.12
N LEU A 51 26.49 21.00 18.40
CA LEU A 51 26.40 20.24 17.15
C LEU A 51 25.87 18.82 17.37
N ASP A 52 26.44 18.10 18.34
CA ASP A 52 25.99 16.73 18.68
C ASP A 52 24.53 16.73 19.15
N GLN A 53 24.15 17.73 19.96
CA GLN A 53 22.78 17.94 20.41
C GLN A 53 21.82 18.12 19.22
N ALA A 54 22.17 18.99 18.27
CA ALA A 54 21.35 19.22 17.08
C ALA A 54 21.23 17.97 16.19
N ILE A 55 22.32 17.21 16.02
CA ILE A 55 22.32 15.95 15.27
C ILE A 55 21.39 14.94 15.94
N LEU A 56 21.50 14.75 17.25
CA LEU A 56 20.66 13.82 17.99
C LEU A 56 19.18 14.22 17.94
N ALA A 57 18.87 15.51 18.13
CA ALA A 57 17.51 16.02 18.03
C ALA A 57 16.91 15.75 16.64
N ARG A 58 17.70 15.95 15.58
CA ARG A 58 17.28 15.64 14.22
C ARG A 58 16.99 14.15 14.01
N LEU A 59 17.88 13.26 14.46
CA LEU A 59 17.72 11.82 14.32
C LEU A 59 16.46 11.31 15.04
N LEU A 60 16.16 11.85 16.22
CA LEU A 60 14.95 11.49 16.98
C LEU A 60 13.68 12.04 16.31
N THR A 61 13.75 13.26 15.77
CA THR A 61 12.65 13.85 15.01
C THR A 61 12.29 13.02 13.78
N ASP A 62 13.29 12.54 13.04
CA ASP A 62 13.06 11.67 11.88
C ASP A 62 12.42 10.34 12.31
N GLU A 63 12.86 9.76 13.41
CA GLU A 63 12.27 8.54 13.98
C GLU A 63 10.82 8.70 14.44
N ILE A 64 10.47 9.85 15.02
CA ILE A 64 9.08 10.19 15.37
C ILE A 64 8.24 10.35 14.10
N ARG A 65 8.79 11.02 13.09
CA ARG A 65 8.12 11.25 11.81
C ARG A 65 7.83 9.97 11.07
N ASP A 66 8.76 9.03 11.04
CA ASP A 66 8.59 7.72 10.38
C ASP A 66 7.37 6.96 10.91
N VAL A 67 7.15 7.01 12.23
CA VAL A 67 5.98 6.37 12.86
C VAL A 67 4.72 7.18 12.59
N ALA A 68 4.79 8.51 12.63
CA ALA A 68 3.65 9.38 12.33
C ALA A 68 3.18 9.26 10.87
N SER A 69 4.09 9.01 9.93
CA SER A 69 3.79 8.75 8.52
C SER A 69 3.51 7.27 8.22
N ASP A 70 3.59 6.41 9.23
CA ASP A 70 3.38 4.95 9.13
C ASP A 70 4.21 4.32 8.00
N SER A 71 5.48 4.73 7.89
CA SER A 71 6.39 4.32 6.81
C SER A 71 6.64 2.82 6.77
N ALA A 72 6.42 2.11 7.87
CA ALA A 72 6.50 0.66 7.97
C ALA A 72 5.59 -0.08 6.98
N ARG A 73 4.53 0.57 6.46
CA ARG A 73 3.67 0.03 5.38
C ARG A 73 4.41 -0.17 4.06
N ILE A 74 5.57 0.45 3.88
CA ILE A 74 6.41 0.36 2.68
C ILE A 74 7.78 -0.23 3.08
N PRO A 75 7.87 -1.54 3.37
CA PRO A 75 9.11 -2.14 3.86
C PRO A 75 10.15 -2.42 2.75
N PHE A 76 9.86 -2.03 1.50
CA PHE A 76 10.75 -2.13 0.35
C PHE A 76 10.97 -0.75 -0.26
N THR A 77 12.22 -0.38 -0.49
CA THR A 77 12.62 0.76 -1.31
C THR A 77 13.27 0.25 -2.60
N GLY A 78 13.63 1.15 -3.51
CA GLY A 78 14.24 0.76 -4.80
C GLY A 78 15.57 -0.01 -4.67
N ASP A 79 16.23 0.11 -3.52
CA ASP A 79 17.56 -0.41 -3.23
C ASP A 79 17.65 -1.26 -1.95
N TRP A 80 16.58 -1.33 -1.14
CA TRP A 80 16.62 -1.96 0.17
C TRP A 80 15.30 -2.63 0.56
N GLY A 81 15.36 -3.52 1.55
CA GLY A 81 14.18 -4.09 2.19
C GLY A 81 14.52 -5.02 3.35
N PHE A 82 13.51 -5.34 4.17
CA PHE A 82 13.69 -6.11 5.40
C PHE A 82 14.33 -7.49 5.20
N GLN A 83 14.19 -8.10 4.03
CA GLN A 83 14.78 -9.38 3.65
C GLN A 83 16.30 -9.34 3.55
N ALA A 84 16.88 -8.17 3.34
CA ALA A 84 18.32 -8.00 3.23
C ALA A 84 19.01 -8.02 4.62
N GLU A 85 18.30 -7.57 5.66
CA GLU A 85 18.85 -7.43 7.02
C GLU A 85 19.47 -8.72 7.57
N PRO A 86 18.81 -9.90 7.50
CA PRO A 86 19.45 -11.14 7.97
C PRO A 86 20.71 -11.53 7.23
N VAL A 87 20.75 -11.26 5.93
CA VAL A 87 21.90 -11.57 5.08
C VAL A 87 23.09 -10.68 5.44
N PHE A 88 22.88 -9.37 5.58
CA PHE A 88 23.93 -8.44 5.93
C PHE A 88 24.44 -8.63 7.36
N ALA A 89 23.55 -8.91 8.32
CA ALA A 89 23.95 -9.27 9.68
C ALA A 89 24.85 -10.52 9.68
N ALA A 90 24.49 -11.55 8.91
CA ALA A 90 25.30 -12.77 8.80
C ALA A 90 26.69 -12.49 8.20
N MET A 91 26.80 -11.61 7.19
CA MET A 91 28.09 -11.23 6.59
C MET A 91 29.04 -10.54 7.59
N ARG A 92 28.47 -9.75 8.51
CA ARG A 92 29.22 -9.01 9.53
C ARG A 92 29.54 -9.86 10.76
N LEU A 93 28.84 -10.99 10.95
CA LEU A 93 28.96 -11.82 12.14
C LEU A 93 30.40 -12.31 12.35
N ARG A 94 30.86 -12.20 13.59
CA ARG A 94 32.12 -12.75 14.07
C ARG A 94 31.87 -13.46 15.40
N VAL A 95 31.67 -14.77 15.34
CA VAL A 95 31.46 -15.60 16.54
C VAL A 95 32.80 -15.98 17.16
N ARG A 96 33.01 -15.58 18.41
CA ARG A 96 34.20 -15.83 19.23
C ARG A 96 33.88 -16.60 20.51
N THR A 97 32.62 -16.54 20.96
CA THR A 97 32.17 -17.23 22.19
C THR A 97 30.93 -18.10 21.93
N VAL A 98 30.69 -19.07 22.83
CA VAL A 98 29.48 -19.88 22.81
C VAL A 98 28.23 -19.02 22.99
N ALA A 99 28.28 -18.02 23.87
CA ALA A 99 27.17 -17.10 24.10
C ALA A 99 26.77 -16.33 22.82
N GLU A 100 27.76 -15.87 22.04
CA GLU A 100 27.53 -15.23 20.74
C GLU A 100 26.91 -16.19 19.72
N ALA A 101 27.34 -17.46 19.71
CA ALA A 101 26.77 -18.49 18.85
C ALA A 101 25.30 -18.76 19.21
N GLU A 102 24.99 -18.92 20.50
CA GLU A 102 23.62 -19.12 20.99
C GLU A 102 22.72 -17.92 20.69
N ALA A 103 23.23 -16.71 20.86
CA ALA A 103 22.48 -15.50 20.52
C ALA A 103 22.17 -15.42 19.03
N TRP A 104 23.14 -15.77 18.18
CA TRP A 104 22.92 -15.83 16.74
C TRP A 104 21.90 -16.90 16.33
N ILE A 105 21.94 -18.08 16.96
CA ILE A 105 20.93 -19.14 16.74
C ILE A 105 19.53 -18.64 17.12
N ALA A 106 19.40 -18.00 18.29
CA ALA A 106 18.13 -17.40 18.71
C ALA A 106 17.61 -16.40 17.68
N ARG A 107 18.49 -15.56 17.14
CA ARG A 107 18.15 -14.56 16.14
C ARG A 107 17.76 -15.17 14.80
N LEU A 108 18.42 -16.26 14.37
CA LEU A 108 17.99 -17.02 13.19
C LEU A 108 16.59 -17.62 13.37
N ASN A 109 16.30 -18.17 14.55
CA ASN A 109 14.98 -18.72 14.87
C ASN A 109 13.88 -17.65 14.93
N ASP A 110 14.24 -16.39 15.10
CA ASP A 110 13.33 -15.25 15.14
C ASP A 110 12.98 -14.67 13.75
N VAL A 111 13.71 -15.05 12.69
CA VAL A 111 13.46 -14.59 11.31
C VAL A 111 11.99 -14.75 10.89
N PRO A 112 11.29 -15.88 11.16
CA PRO A 112 9.89 -16.02 10.80
C PRO A 112 8.97 -14.97 11.43
N ARG A 113 9.18 -14.61 12.71
CA ARG A 113 8.42 -13.56 13.41
C ARG A 113 8.67 -12.21 12.73
N TYR A 114 9.93 -11.86 12.52
CA TYR A 114 10.32 -10.61 11.87
C TYR A 114 9.71 -10.47 10.46
N PHE A 115 9.76 -11.54 9.66
CA PHE A 115 9.17 -11.55 8.33
C PHE A 115 7.64 -11.46 8.38
N ALA A 116 7.00 -12.11 9.37
CA ALA A 116 5.55 -12.03 9.54
C ALA A 116 5.09 -10.61 9.86
N GLN A 117 5.80 -9.89 10.73
CA GLN A 117 5.47 -8.49 11.05
C GLN A 117 5.63 -7.57 9.84
N ASN A 118 6.72 -7.71 9.06
CA ASN A 118 6.90 -6.93 7.84
C ASN A 118 5.82 -7.21 6.79
N ARG A 119 5.43 -8.49 6.61
CA ARG A 119 4.30 -8.83 5.73
C ARG A 119 2.99 -8.22 6.21
N ALA A 120 2.72 -8.27 7.51
CA ALA A 120 1.51 -7.66 8.07
C ALA A 120 1.46 -6.14 7.81
N ASN A 121 2.59 -5.44 7.95
CA ASN A 121 2.67 -4.02 7.63
C ASN A 121 2.44 -3.75 6.13
N MET A 122 3.01 -4.57 5.25
CA MET A 122 2.78 -4.46 3.80
C MET A 122 1.31 -4.69 3.45
N THR A 123 0.66 -5.70 4.04
CA THR A 123 -0.78 -5.96 3.84
C THR A 123 -1.62 -4.75 4.26
N ARG A 124 -1.31 -4.12 5.41
CA ARG A 124 -1.96 -2.87 5.83
C ARG A 124 -1.77 -1.75 4.80
N GLY A 125 -0.59 -1.64 4.20
CA GLY A 125 -0.29 -0.67 3.13
C GLY A 125 -1.16 -0.87 1.89
N ILE A 126 -1.30 -2.13 1.45
CA ILE A 126 -2.11 -2.51 0.30
C ILE A 126 -3.61 -2.27 0.58
N GLU A 127 -4.11 -2.73 1.72
CA GLU A 127 -5.53 -2.62 2.10
C GLU A 127 -6.01 -1.16 2.19
N THR A 128 -5.11 -0.24 2.53
CA THR A 128 -5.42 1.18 2.67
C THR A 128 -5.12 1.99 1.42
N GLY A 129 -4.69 1.35 0.32
CA GLY A 129 -4.34 2.02 -0.93
C GLY A 129 -3.08 2.91 -0.82
N TRP A 130 -2.32 2.80 0.26
CA TRP A 130 -1.10 3.57 0.50
C TRP A 130 0.02 3.16 -0.45
N THR A 131 0.08 1.87 -0.81
CA THR A 131 0.93 1.34 -1.87
C THR A 131 0.04 0.95 -3.05
N ALA A 132 0.22 1.59 -4.20
CA ALA A 132 -0.49 1.22 -5.42
C ALA A 132 -0.11 -0.22 -5.81
N HIS A 133 -1.06 -1.15 -5.71
CA HIS A 133 -0.86 -2.57 -6.02
C HIS A 133 -1.08 -2.90 -7.51
N ALA A 134 -1.64 -1.95 -8.26
CA ALA A 134 -1.87 -2.03 -9.69
C ALA A 134 -1.83 -0.61 -10.28
N ASP A 135 -1.47 -0.51 -11.57
CA ASP A 135 -1.60 0.74 -12.31
C ASP A 135 -3.10 1.02 -12.52
N PRO A 136 -3.65 2.09 -11.91
CA PRO A 136 -5.06 2.39 -11.96
C PRO A 136 -5.50 2.68 -13.40
N LEU A 137 -4.66 3.31 -14.24
CA LEU A 137 -5.03 3.60 -15.62
C LEU A 137 -5.20 2.31 -16.44
N ASN A 138 -4.25 1.38 -16.29
CA ASN A 138 -4.34 0.08 -16.97
C ASN A 138 -5.52 -0.76 -16.48
N THR A 139 -5.82 -0.70 -15.18
CA THR A 139 -6.97 -1.41 -14.61
C THR A 139 -8.29 -0.87 -15.16
N ALA A 140 -8.46 0.45 -15.17
CA ALA A 140 -9.65 1.09 -15.69
C ALA A 140 -9.84 0.85 -17.20
N ARG A 141 -8.76 0.89 -18.00
CA ARG A 141 -8.81 0.55 -19.43
C ARG A 141 -9.28 -0.89 -19.67
N ALA A 142 -8.76 -1.85 -18.90
CA ALA A 142 -9.16 -3.25 -19.00
C ALA A 142 -10.64 -3.45 -18.59
N GLN A 143 -11.11 -2.72 -17.58
CA GLN A 143 -12.51 -2.74 -17.16
C GLN A 143 -13.44 -2.13 -18.22
N ILE A 144 -13.07 -1.01 -18.84
CA ILE A 144 -13.83 -0.38 -19.94
C ILE A 144 -13.95 -1.34 -21.13
N ASP A 145 -12.86 -1.98 -21.55
CA ASP A 145 -12.88 -2.98 -22.63
C ASP A 145 -13.78 -4.19 -22.30
N ALA A 146 -13.72 -4.70 -21.06
CA ALA A 146 -14.58 -5.79 -20.61
C ALA A 146 -16.07 -5.41 -20.57
N LEU A 147 -16.38 -4.19 -20.11
CA LEU A 147 -17.75 -3.65 -20.11
C LEU A 147 -18.25 -3.41 -21.53
N GLY A 148 -17.42 -2.88 -22.43
CA GLY A 148 -17.75 -2.72 -23.85
C GLY A 148 -18.13 -4.03 -24.51
N LYS A 149 -17.36 -5.10 -24.28
CA LYS A 149 -17.69 -6.45 -24.77
C LYS A 149 -19.02 -6.98 -24.24
N ALA A 150 -19.34 -6.71 -22.97
CA ALA A 150 -20.62 -7.10 -22.39
C ALA A 150 -21.80 -6.30 -22.98
N LEU A 151 -21.60 -5.00 -23.23
CA LEU A 151 -22.56 -4.14 -23.91
C LEU A 151 -22.82 -4.60 -25.35
N ASP A 152 -21.78 -5.01 -26.08
CA ASP A 152 -21.91 -5.54 -27.43
C ASP A 152 -22.70 -6.86 -27.44
N GLN A 153 -22.44 -7.75 -26.49
CA GLN A 153 -23.22 -8.98 -26.34
C GLN A 153 -24.69 -8.69 -26.01
N TYR A 154 -24.95 -7.73 -25.12
CA TYR A 154 -26.31 -7.27 -24.81
C TYR A 154 -27.04 -6.83 -26.08
N ARG A 155 -26.37 -6.02 -26.91
CA ARG A 155 -26.93 -5.54 -28.17
C ARG A 155 -27.22 -6.67 -29.14
N LEU A 156 -26.39 -7.70 -29.23
CA LEU A 156 -26.64 -8.84 -30.11
C LEU A 156 -27.93 -9.58 -29.74
N ASP A 157 -28.21 -9.71 -28.44
CA ASP A 157 -29.38 -10.47 -27.96
C ASP A 157 -30.67 -9.62 -27.96
N VAL A 158 -30.58 -8.37 -27.49
CA VAL A 158 -31.74 -7.49 -27.34
C VAL A 158 -32.01 -6.66 -28.61
N GLY A 159 -30.98 -6.38 -29.41
CA GLY A 159 -31.03 -5.57 -30.63
C GLY A 159 -30.73 -4.08 -30.41
N ARG A 160 -30.43 -3.68 -29.17
CA ARG A 160 -30.06 -2.31 -28.77
C ARG A 160 -29.13 -2.36 -27.56
N TYR A 161 -28.38 -1.29 -27.31
CA TYR A 161 -27.70 -1.11 -26.03
C TYR A 161 -28.71 -0.78 -24.91
N PRO A 162 -28.35 -1.01 -23.63
CA PRO A 162 -29.14 -0.53 -22.49
C PRO A 162 -29.39 0.98 -22.57
N SER A 163 -30.56 1.46 -22.16
CA SER A 163 -30.80 2.90 -22.09
C SER A 163 -30.00 3.53 -20.95
N SER A 164 -29.87 4.86 -20.95
CA SER A 164 -29.23 5.57 -19.83
C SER A 164 -29.97 5.34 -18.48
N ASP A 165 -31.27 5.06 -18.51
CA ASP A 165 -32.06 4.75 -17.31
C ASP A 165 -31.85 3.31 -16.82
N GLU A 166 -31.64 2.36 -17.74
CA GLU A 166 -31.32 0.97 -17.43
C GLU A 166 -29.85 0.84 -16.94
N GLY A 167 -28.96 1.63 -17.53
CA GLY A 167 -27.55 1.73 -17.18
C GLY A 167 -26.77 0.42 -17.32
N LEU A 168 -25.58 0.38 -16.71
CA LEU A 168 -24.74 -0.83 -16.69
C LEU A 168 -25.35 -1.97 -15.84
N ALA A 169 -26.32 -1.67 -14.97
CA ALA A 169 -27.02 -2.69 -14.18
C ALA A 169 -27.73 -3.73 -15.07
N ALA A 170 -28.18 -3.31 -16.27
CA ALA A 170 -28.77 -4.19 -17.27
C ALA A 170 -27.86 -5.34 -17.73
N LEU A 171 -26.54 -5.21 -17.51
CA LEU A 171 -25.57 -6.26 -17.83
C LEU A 171 -25.65 -7.46 -16.87
N ASN A 172 -26.16 -7.27 -15.66
CA ASN A 172 -26.32 -8.33 -14.67
C ASN A 172 -27.78 -8.65 -14.36
N GLU A 173 -28.66 -7.65 -14.43
CA GLU A 173 -30.08 -7.77 -14.10
C GLU A 173 -30.92 -7.53 -15.34
N ARG A 174 -31.92 -8.38 -15.56
CA ARG A 174 -32.80 -8.28 -16.72
C ARG A 174 -33.75 -7.06 -16.59
N PRO A 175 -33.75 -6.10 -17.54
CA PRO A 175 -34.75 -5.05 -17.57
C PRO A 175 -36.14 -5.61 -17.87
N ALA A 176 -37.19 -5.01 -17.28
CA ALA A 176 -38.58 -5.43 -17.49
C ALA A 176 -39.04 -5.25 -18.95
N SER A 177 -38.43 -4.29 -19.64
CA SER A 177 -38.61 -3.95 -21.06
C SER A 177 -38.12 -5.04 -22.02
N ASP A 178 -37.15 -5.87 -21.61
CA ASP A 178 -36.39 -6.68 -22.55
C ASP A 178 -36.69 -8.18 -22.40
N SER A 179 -37.58 -8.65 -23.29
CA SER A 179 -37.98 -10.06 -23.37
C SER A 179 -36.91 -10.98 -23.95
N LYS A 180 -35.98 -10.43 -24.75
CA LYS A 180 -34.90 -11.16 -25.44
C LYS A 180 -33.59 -11.21 -24.65
N TRP A 181 -33.55 -10.62 -23.46
CA TRP A 181 -32.36 -10.60 -22.60
C TRP A 181 -31.91 -12.03 -22.27
N SER A 182 -30.61 -12.32 -22.51
CA SER A 182 -30.02 -13.65 -22.31
C SER A 182 -28.81 -13.63 -21.35
N GLY A 183 -28.72 -12.59 -20.52
CA GLY A 183 -27.65 -12.45 -19.54
C GLY A 183 -27.75 -13.44 -18.35
N PRO A 184 -26.94 -13.24 -17.31
CA PRO A 184 -26.05 -12.09 -17.09
C PRO A 184 -24.85 -12.09 -18.04
N TYR A 185 -24.48 -10.90 -18.51
CA TYR A 185 -23.36 -10.68 -19.44
C TYR A 185 -22.03 -10.49 -18.72
N LEU A 186 -22.05 -10.29 -17.40
CA LEU A 186 -20.88 -10.21 -16.53
C LEU A 186 -20.89 -11.35 -15.50
N LYS A 187 -19.72 -11.95 -15.25
CA LYS A 187 -19.57 -13.03 -14.24
C LYS A 187 -19.78 -12.55 -12.81
N LYS A 188 -19.49 -11.28 -12.55
CA LYS A 188 -19.70 -10.57 -11.28
C LYS A 188 -20.53 -9.32 -11.59
N GLY A 189 -20.95 -8.59 -10.55
CA GLY A 189 -21.57 -7.28 -10.74
C GLY A 189 -20.65 -6.29 -11.46
N VAL A 190 -21.22 -5.18 -11.93
CA VAL A 190 -20.48 -4.05 -12.51
C VAL A 190 -19.42 -3.57 -11.50
N PRO A 191 -18.13 -3.62 -11.84
CA PRO A 191 -17.10 -3.16 -10.92
C PRO A 191 -17.09 -1.63 -10.85
N LEU A 192 -16.63 -1.11 -9.71
CA LEU A 192 -16.21 0.28 -9.62
C LEU A 192 -14.87 0.45 -10.36
N ASP A 193 -14.61 1.67 -10.80
CA ASP A 193 -13.30 2.06 -11.29
C ASP A 193 -12.23 1.98 -10.17
N PRO A 194 -10.94 2.09 -10.51
CA PRO A 194 -9.84 1.98 -9.55
C PRO A 194 -9.83 3.07 -8.46
N TRP A 195 -10.60 4.14 -8.65
CA TRP A 195 -10.75 5.24 -7.69
C TRP A 195 -12.04 5.14 -6.87
N GLY A 196 -12.77 4.02 -7.01
CA GLY A 196 -13.96 3.68 -6.22
C GLY A 196 -15.24 4.34 -6.70
N LEU A 197 -15.32 4.74 -7.96
CA LEU A 197 -16.51 5.35 -8.58
C LEU A 197 -17.18 4.42 -9.58
N ALA A 198 -18.47 4.63 -9.80
CA ALA A 198 -19.17 3.94 -10.88
C ALA A 198 -18.74 4.53 -12.23
N TYR A 199 -18.61 3.66 -13.24
CA TYR A 199 -18.41 4.09 -14.62
C TYR A 199 -19.60 4.91 -15.11
N VAL A 200 -19.29 5.96 -15.87
CA VAL A 200 -20.29 6.80 -16.53
C VAL A 200 -20.68 6.14 -17.84
N TYR A 201 -21.97 5.82 -17.96
CA TYR A 201 -22.54 5.22 -19.15
C TYR A 201 -23.69 6.07 -19.68
N ARG A 202 -23.73 6.28 -21.00
CA ARG A 202 -24.81 6.98 -21.67
C ARG A 202 -25.15 6.32 -22.99
N SER A 203 -26.46 6.10 -23.23
CA SER A 203 -26.97 5.71 -24.54
C SER A 203 -28.31 6.43 -24.83
N PRO A 204 -28.45 7.09 -25.99
CA PRO A 204 -27.43 7.26 -27.05
C PRO A 204 -26.24 8.12 -26.59
N GLY A 205 -25.04 7.77 -27.05
CA GLY A 205 -23.80 8.48 -26.73
C GLY A 205 -23.65 9.80 -27.49
N GLU A 206 -22.80 10.69 -26.99
CA GLU A 206 -22.35 11.89 -27.69
C GLU A 206 -21.29 11.57 -28.75
N GLN A 207 -20.45 10.56 -28.51
CA GLN A 207 -19.33 10.20 -29.39
C GLN A 207 -19.61 8.94 -30.24
N GLY A 208 -20.73 8.26 -30.01
CA GLY A 208 -21.09 7.04 -30.72
C GLY A 208 -22.46 6.49 -30.31
N GLU A 209 -22.65 5.17 -30.48
CA GLU A 209 -23.89 4.51 -30.07
C GLU A 209 -24.08 4.48 -28.54
N TYR A 210 -22.97 4.49 -27.81
CA TYR A 210 -22.91 4.72 -26.38
C TYR A 210 -21.59 5.40 -26.00
N ASP A 211 -21.59 6.07 -24.85
CA ASP A 211 -20.38 6.54 -24.20
C ASP A 211 -20.16 5.71 -22.94
N LEU A 212 -18.92 5.27 -22.71
CA LEU A 212 -18.49 4.63 -21.48
C LEU A 212 -17.15 5.24 -21.04
N LEU A 213 -17.11 5.84 -19.85
CA LEU A 213 -15.91 6.52 -19.35
C LEU A 213 -15.76 6.50 -17.82
N SER A 214 -14.55 6.79 -17.36
CA SER A 214 -14.22 7.15 -15.97
C SER A 214 -13.43 8.46 -15.98
N TYR A 215 -13.78 9.37 -15.06
CA TYR A 215 -13.15 10.70 -14.89
C TYR A 215 -11.83 10.65 -14.10
N GLY A 216 -11.16 9.51 -14.05
CA GLY A 216 -9.91 9.39 -13.32
C GLY A 216 -10.02 9.67 -11.81
N LYS A 217 -8.88 9.98 -11.21
CA LYS A 217 -8.73 10.27 -9.77
C LYS A 217 -9.42 11.56 -9.33
N ASP A 218 -9.42 12.58 -10.18
CA ASP A 218 -9.90 13.93 -9.84
C ASP A 218 -11.41 14.07 -9.98
N ARG A 219 -12.06 13.11 -10.64
CA ARG A 219 -13.52 13.00 -10.80
C ARG A 219 -14.08 14.14 -11.64
N GLN A 220 -13.25 14.74 -12.49
CA GLN A 220 -13.63 15.86 -13.33
C GLN A 220 -13.23 15.58 -14.77
N PRO A 221 -13.95 16.15 -15.76
CA PRO A 221 -13.53 16.06 -17.14
C PRO A 221 -12.12 16.66 -17.35
N GLY A 222 -11.28 15.93 -18.07
CA GLY A 222 -9.94 16.31 -18.46
C GLY A 222 -8.85 15.60 -17.66
N GLY A 223 -7.92 16.38 -17.09
CA GLY A 223 -6.82 15.86 -16.29
C GLY A 223 -5.65 15.24 -17.09
N THR A 224 -4.62 14.81 -16.34
CA THR A 224 -3.41 14.14 -16.88
C THR A 224 -2.90 13.12 -15.87
N GLY A 225 -2.17 12.10 -16.34
CA GLY A 225 -1.70 11.03 -15.45
C GLY A 225 -2.87 10.26 -14.85
N GLU A 226 -2.88 10.00 -13.55
CA GLU A 226 -4.01 9.31 -12.89
C GLU A 226 -5.33 10.11 -12.91
N ALA A 227 -5.30 11.39 -13.24
CA ALA A 227 -6.49 12.23 -13.40
C ALA A 227 -7.00 12.25 -14.85
N GLU A 228 -6.33 11.58 -15.79
CA GLU A 228 -6.78 11.54 -17.18
C GLU A 228 -8.11 10.78 -17.31
N ASP A 229 -9.06 11.37 -18.04
CA ASP A 229 -10.28 10.71 -18.48
C ASP A 229 -9.99 9.45 -19.31
N LEU A 230 -10.60 8.33 -18.91
CA LEU A 230 -10.52 7.08 -19.64
C LEU A 230 -11.84 6.81 -20.33
N VAL A 231 -11.82 6.77 -21.65
CA VAL A 231 -12.99 6.68 -22.52
C VAL A 231 -12.97 5.41 -23.37
N SER A 232 -14.12 4.98 -23.87
CA SER A 232 -14.26 3.76 -24.69
C SER A 232 -14.01 3.95 -26.19
N TRP A 233 -13.72 5.17 -26.66
CA TRP A 233 -13.57 5.52 -28.07
C TRP A 233 -12.17 6.04 -28.42
#